data_AF-A0A7J6FPZ5-F1
#
_entry.id   AF-A0A7J6FPZ5-F1
#
_cell.length_a   1.000
_cell.length_b   1.000
_cell.length_c   1.000
_cell.angle_alpha   90.00
_cell.angle_beta   90.00
_cell.angle_gamma   90.00
#
_symmetry.space_group_name_H-M   'P 1'
#
loop_
_entity.id
_entity.type
_entity.pdbx_description
1 polymer ?
#
loop_
_entity_poly.entity_id
_entity_poly.type
_entity_poly.pdbx_seq_one_letter_code
_entity_poly.pdbx_strand_id
1 'polypeptide(L)' 'MSYYFNQTGYMSKQLENRIRNLHDIVGNAVTKEKYIIFGTGSTQLINAAIHALSPSPNNSSSPSLVVPIIPYYLC' A
#
# COMPACT_ATOMS: atom_id res chain seq x y z
N MET A 1 -4.64 13.84 23.08
CA MET A 1 -4.79 13.04 21.86
C MET A 1 -3.40 12.85 21.27
N SER A 2 -2.95 11.62 20.98
CA SER A 2 -1.61 11.35 20.42
C SER A 2 -1.69 11.21 18.89
N TYR A 3 -0.64 11.62 18.18
CA TYR A 3 -0.47 11.35 16.74
C TYR A 3 0.01 9.93 16.44
N TYR A 4 0.40 9.18 17.47
CA TYR A 4 0.99 7.85 17.37
C TYR A 4 0.29 6.85 18.27
N PHE A 5 0.22 5.60 17.80
CA PHE A 5 -0.11 4.45 18.61
C PHE A 5 1.13 3.98 19.38
N ASN A 6 0.92 3.55 20.63
CA ASN A 6 1.99 3.01 21.46
C ASN A 6 2.61 1.79 20.74
N GLN A 7 3.94 1.83 20.51
CA GLN A 7 4.77 0.77 19.91
C GLN A 7 4.54 0.46 18.42
N THR A 8 3.53 1.05 17.76
CA THR A 8 3.07 0.62 16.41
C THR A 8 3.08 1.76 15.38
N GLY A 9 3.55 2.94 15.78
CA GLY A 9 3.69 4.10 14.90
C GLY A 9 2.32 4.67 14.54
N TYR A 10 2.07 4.87 13.25
CA TYR A 10 0.82 5.46 12.74
C TYR A 10 -0.28 4.43 12.41
N MET A 11 0.03 3.13 12.50
CA MET A 11 -0.88 2.07 12.07
C MET A 11 -1.39 1.27 13.27
N SER A 12 -2.70 1.05 13.31
CA SER A 12 -3.31 0.20 14.34
C SER A 12 -2.99 -1.28 14.09
N LYS A 13 -2.30 -1.91 15.06
CA LYS A 13 -2.02 -3.35 15.04
C LYS A 13 -3.28 -4.21 15.16
N GLN A 14 -4.32 -3.73 15.84
CA GLN A 14 -5.59 -4.42 15.92
C GLN A 14 -6.27 -4.49 14.55
N LEU A 15 -6.23 -3.41 13.78
CA LEU A 15 -6.76 -3.39 12.42
C LEU A 15 -5.95 -4.30 11.49
N GLU A 16 -4.62 -4.25 11.57
CA GLU A 16 -3.74 -5.14 10.80
C GLU A 16 -4.08 -6.62 11.04
N ASN A 17 -4.20 -7.03 12.31
CA ASN A 17 -4.55 -8.40 12.67
C ASN A 17 -5.91 -8.83 12.08
N ARG A 18 -6.90 -7.92 12.09
CA ARG A 18 -8.22 -8.21 11.51
C ARG A 18 -8.17 -8.34 9.99
N ILE A 19 -7.39 -7.51 9.30
CA ILE A 19 -7.19 -7.62 7.84
C ILE A 19 -6.53 -8.95 7.48
N ARG A 20 -5.49 -9.36 8.24
CA ARG A 20 -4.83 -10.65 8.04
C ARG A 20 -5.80 -11.82 8.23
N ASN A 21 -6.56 -11.81 9.31
CA ASN A 21 -7.57 -12.83 9.58
C ASN A 21 -8.65 -12.89 8.49
N LEU A 22 -9.13 -11.73 8.01
CA LEU A 22 -10.09 -11.67 6.91
C LEU A 22 -9.57 -12.38 5.66
N HIS A 23 -8.33 -12.10 5.26
CA HIS A 23 -7.72 -12.73 4.08
C HIS A 23 -7.41 -14.22 4.28
N ASP A 24 -7.11 -14.64 5.51
CA ASP A 24 -6.89 -16.05 5.87
C ASP A 24 -8.20 -16.86 5.79
N ILE A 25 -9.31 -16.31 6.32
CA ILE A 25 -10.64 -16.93 6.27
C ILE A 25 -11.18 -17.00 4.84
N VAL A 26 -11.10 -15.89 4.10
CA VAL A 26 -11.65 -15.82 2.73
C VAL A 26 -10.75 -16.55 1.73
N GLY A 27 -9.45 -16.65 2.01
CA GLY A 27 -8.47 -17.28 1.13
C GLY A 27 -8.21 -16.52 -0.17
N ASN A 28 -8.54 -15.22 -0.23
CA ASN A 28 -8.40 -14.41 -1.45
C ASN A 28 -7.03 -13.72 -1.60
N ALA A 29 -6.22 -13.65 -0.53
CA ALA A 29 -4.88 -13.06 -0.60
C ALA A 29 -3.92 -13.68 0.42
N VAL A 30 -2.65 -13.88 0.02
CA VAL A 30 -1.60 -14.31 0.94
C VAL A 30 -1.02 -13.10 1.66
N THR A 31 -1.33 -12.96 2.95
CA THR A 31 -0.83 -11.85 3.77
C THR A 31 0.46 -12.19 4.55
N LYS A 32 0.77 -13.47 4.74
CA LYS A 32 1.96 -13.92 5.47
C LYS A 32 3.24 -13.34 4.84
N GLU A 33 4.15 -12.84 5.68
CA GLU A 33 5.42 -12.21 5.27
C GLU A 33 5.28 -10.98 4.37
N LYS A 34 4.09 -10.37 4.30
CA LYS A 34 3.86 -9.10 3.61
C LYS A 34 3.72 -7.96 4.61
N TYR A 35 4.29 -6.81 4.25
CA TYR A 35 4.02 -5.54 4.94
C TYR A 35 2.62 -5.04 4.57
N ILE A 36 1.91 -4.51 5.55
CA ILE A 36 0.60 -3.86 5.36
C ILE A 36 0.80 -2.38 5.61
N ILE A 37 0.39 -1.55 4.64
CA ILE A 37 0.44 -0.08 4.72
C ILE A 37 -0.99 0.44 4.60
N PHE A 38 -1.36 1.37 5.47
CA PHE A 38 -2.64 2.06 5.41
C PHE A 38 -2.53 3.35 4.62
N GLY A 39 -3.56 3.61 3.81
CA GLY A 39 -3.75 4.88 3.11
C GLY A 39 -5.20 5.34 3.22
N THR A 40 -5.43 6.61 2.96
CA THR A 40 -6.76 7.23 2.87
C THR A 40 -7.41 6.85 1.55
N GLY A 41 -7.78 5.58 1.42
CA GLY A 41 -8.32 4.98 0.20
C GLY A 41 -7.24 4.41 -0.73
N SER A 42 -7.69 3.57 -1.67
CA SER A 42 -6.82 2.92 -2.67
C SER A 42 -6.16 3.93 -3.61
N THR A 43 -6.80 5.05 -3.91
CA THR A 43 -6.23 6.13 -4.75
C THR A 43 -4.90 6.65 -4.20
N GLN A 44 -4.81 6.87 -2.87
CA GLN A 44 -3.56 7.29 -2.25
C GLN A 44 -2.50 6.19 -2.36
N LEU A 45 -2.87 4.93 -2.12
CA LEU A 45 -1.95 3.79 -2.18
C LEU A 45 -1.42 3.52 -3.59
N ILE A 46 -2.25 3.68 -4.63
CA ILE A 46 -1.82 3.54 -6.03
C ILE A 46 -0.77 4.59 -6.37
N ASN A 47 -1.01 5.86 -6.04
CA ASN A 47 -0.04 6.94 -6.29
C ASN A 47 1.24 6.75 -5.46
N ALA A 48 1.12 6.33 -4.21
CA ALA A 48 2.27 6.03 -3.35
C ALA A 48 3.10 4.86 -3.91
N ALA A 49 2.46 3.81 -4.42
CA ALA A 49 3.15 2.68 -5.05
C ALA A 49 3.88 3.09 -6.33
N ILE A 50 3.24 3.89 -7.20
CA ILE A 50 3.88 4.43 -8.41
C ILE A 50 5.12 5.25 -8.04
N HIS A 51 5.00 6.12 -7.04
CA HIS A 51 6.11 6.92 -6.56
C HIS A 51 7.24 6.05 -5.99
N ALA A 52 6.92 5.04 -5.16
CA ALA A 52 7.91 4.15 -4.55
C ALA A 52 8.64 3.25 -5.56
N LEU A 53 7.99 2.90 -6.68
CA LEU A 53 8.57 2.11 -7.77
C LEU A 53 9.31 2.95 -8.81
N SER A 54 9.12 4.29 -8.78
CA SER A 54 9.81 5.19 -9.68
C SER A 54 11.27 5.41 -9.24
N PRO A 55 12.17 5.77 -10.16
CA PRO A 55 13.56 6.01 -9.80
C PRO A 55 13.67 7.22 -8.87
N SER A 56 14.67 7.20 -7.99
CA SER A 56 14.98 8.33 -7.11
C SER A 56 15.27 9.59 -7.93
N PRO A 57 14.83 10.79 -7.50
CA PRO A 57 15.10 12.05 -8.20
C PRO A 57 16.60 12.33 -8.40
N ASN A 58 17.44 11.74 -7.55
CA ASN A 58 18.90 11.92 -7.59
C ASN A 58 19.60 10.91 -8.50
N ASN A 59 18.87 9.94 -9.07
CA ASN A 59 19.40 9.02 -10.07
C ASN A 59 19.11 9.59 -11.45
N SER A 60 20.13 9.65 -12.31
CA SER A 60 20.04 10.12 -13.71
C SER A 60 19.29 9.14 -14.64
N SER A 61 18.45 8.27 -14.09
CA SER A 61 17.63 7.32 -14.82
C SER A 61 16.43 7.99 -15.47
N SER A 62 16.03 7.47 -16.63
CA SER A 62 14.78 7.86 -17.30
C SER A 62 13.55 7.63 -16.41
N PRO A 63 12.49 8.44 -16.54
CA PRO A 63 11.26 8.27 -15.77
C PRO A 63 10.60 6.92 -16.05
N SER A 64 9.94 6.34 -15.03
CA SER A 64 9.14 5.13 -15.18
C SER A 64 7.90 5.38 -16.02
N LEU A 65 7.63 4.50 -16.98
CA LEU A 65 6.38 4.49 -17.74
C LEU A 65 5.32 3.70 -16.96
N VAL A 66 4.17 4.33 -16.70
CA VAL A 66 3.02 3.70 -16.04
C VAL A 66 1.93 3.51 -17.09
N VAL A 67 1.60 2.26 -17.41
CA VAL A 67 0.67 1.93 -18.50
C VAL A 67 -0.37 0.92 -18.01
N PRO A 68 -1.67 1.25 -18.06
CA PRO A 68 -2.75 0.29 -17.85
C PRO A 68 -3.14 -0.44 -19.14
N ILE A 69 -3.82 -1.59 -19.03
CA ILE A 69 -4.35 -2.35 -20.16
C ILE A 69 -5.81 -1.94 -20.42
N ILE A 70 -6.16 -1.62 -21.67
CA ILE A 70 -7.50 -1.16 -22.07
C ILE A 70 -8.47 -2.36 -22.18
N PRO A 71 -9.73 -2.23 -21.68
CA PRO A 71 -10.29 -1.09 -20.94
C PRO A 71 -9.83 -1.07 -19.48
N TYR A 72 -9.52 0.12 -18.96
CA TYR A 72 -9.02 0.31 -17.59
C TYR A 72 -9.92 1.22 -16.76
N TYR A 73 -9.73 1.17 -15.44
CA TYR A 73 -10.40 2.05 -14.49
C TYR A 73 -9.92 3.50 -14.67
N LEU A 74 -10.84 4.42 -14.94
CA LEU A 74 -10.53 5.85 -14.92
C LEU A 74 -10.27 6.27 -13.46
N CYS A 75 -9.03 6.65 -13.16
CA CYS A 75 -8.64 7.25 -11.89
C CYS A 75 -9.36 8.57 -11.63
#